data_AF-A0A8J7PTZ7-F1
#
_entry.id   AF-A0A8J7PTZ7-F1
#
_cell.length_a   1.000
_cell.length_b   1.000
_cell.length_c   1.000
_cell.angle_alpha   90.00
_cell.angle_beta   90.00
_cell.angle_gamma   90.00
#
_symmetry.space_group_name_H-M   'P 1'
#
loop_
_entity.id
_entity.type
_entity.pdbx_description
1 polymer ?
#
loop_
_entity_poly.entity_id
_entity_poly.type
_entity_poly.pdbx_seq_one_letter_code
_entity_poly.pdbx_strand_id
1 'polypeptide(L)'
;MAQQHRRFVPRLEAFDERALPSVTVSYSATDGVLTVRGDDSNDLITITDTGKDTAGSITVFDHGNPVFFSDQPVTRIEVFAGGGADTVDYWQSSDMTTNRTLAVDLGAGNDTFTAHLDGQNIADGSGLEIQALGRKGKDTLTLDANGVNLGAGAHLTVNFRGGPGKDAIAF
;
A
#
# COMPACT_ATOMS: atom_id res chain seq x y z
N MET A 1 -35.89 61.69 -14.05
CA MET A 1 -35.05 60.64 -14.67
C MET A 1 -35.05 59.46 -13.72
N ALA A 2 -35.57 58.30 -14.14
CA ALA A 2 -35.73 57.15 -13.25
C ALA A 2 -34.43 56.32 -13.19
N GLN A 3 -33.91 56.08 -11.99
CA GLN A 3 -32.67 55.34 -11.77
C GLN A 3 -32.95 53.84 -11.84
N GLN A 4 -32.41 53.17 -12.86
CA GLN A 4 -32.63 51.74 -13.10
C GLN A 4 -31.74 50.92 -12.17
N HIS A 5 -32.33 50.25 -11.17
CA HIS A 5 -31.60 49.36 -10.27
C HIS A 5 -31.16 48.09 -11.01
N ARG A 6 -29.85 47.89 -11.13
CA ARG A 6 -29.28 46.67 -11.71
C ARG A 6 -29.33 45.56 -10.67
N ARG A 7 -29.95 44.45 -11.05
CA ARG A 7 -30.05 43.24 -10.22
C ARG A 7 -28.71 42.50 -10.26
N PHE A 8 -28.05 42.40 -9.11
CA PHE A 8 -26.90 41.52 -8.94
C PHE A 8 -27.42 40.10 -8.69
N VAL A 9 -26.97 39.14 -9.49
CA VAL A 9 -27.29 37.72 -9.35
C VAL A 9 -25.96 36.97 -9.21
N PRO A 10 -25.51 36.65 -8.00
CA PRO A 10 -24.30 35.86 -7.82
C PRO A 10 -24.54 34.47 -8.41
N ARG A 11 -23.61 34.01 -9.26
CA ARG A 11 -23.58 32.64 -9.77
C ARG A 11 -22.56 31.87 -8.94
N LEU A 12 -22.96 30.72 -8.42
CA LEU A 12 -22.04 29.78 -7.81
C LEU A 12 -21.41 28.97 -8.93
N GLU A 13 -20.08 28.94 -8.97
CA GLU A 13 -19.34 27.98 -9.78
C GLU A 13 -19.32 26.67 -9.01
N ALA A 14 -19.60 25.56 -9.69
CA ALA A 14 -19.39 24.24 -9.09
C ALA A 14 -17.90 24.12 -8.80
N PHE A 15 -17.55 23.87 -7.54
CA PHE A 15 -16.18 23.49 -7.21
C PHE A 15 -15.82 22.24 -8.03
N ASP A 16 -14.60 22.19 -8.54
CA ASP A 16 -14.05 20.95 -9.08
C ASP A 16 -14.24 19.81 -8.07
N GLU A 17 -14.34 18.58 -8.57
CA GLU A 17 -14.44 17.40 -7.72
C GLU A 17 -13.29 17.41 -6.71
N ARG A 18 -13.63 17.49 -5.43
CA ARG A 18 -12.65 17.37 -4.36
C ARG A 18 -12.26 15.90 -4.28
N ALA A 19 -11.14 15.55 -4.88
CA ALA A 19 -10.42 14.33 -4.53
C ALA A 19 -9.91 14.52 -3.09
N LEU A 20 -10.68 14.02 -2.13
CA LEU A 20 -10.15 13.80 -0.78
C LEU A 20 -9.32 12.52 -0.88
N PRO A 21 -8.03 12.55 -0.52
CA PRO A 21 -7.25 11.32 -0.42
C PRO A 21 -7.96 10.39 0.56
N SER A 22 -8.34 9.20 0.10
CA SER A 22 -8.93 8.17 0.96
C SER A 22 -7.85 7.48 1.79
N VAL A 23 -6.60 7.51 1.30
CA VAL A 23 -5.45 6.92 1.98
C VAL A 23 -4.67 7.96 2.79
N THR A 24 -4.50 7.70 4.08
CA THR A 24 -3.64 8.45 5.00
C THR A 24 -2.33 7.69 5.25
N VAL A 25 -1.20 8.40 5.24
CA VAL A 25 0.12 7.82 5.50
C VAL A 25 0.79 8.54 6.68
N SER A 26 1.39 7.78 7.60
CA SER A 26 2.23 8.30 8.68
C SER A 26 3.50 7.48 8.82
N TYR A 27 4.58 8.10 9.30
CA TYR A 27 5.89 7.46 9.41
C TYR A 27 6.55 7.83 10.74
N SER A 28 7.00 6.83 11.49
CA SER A 28 7.82 6.98 12.70
C SER A 28 9.28 6.71 12.35
N ALA A 29 10.08 7.78 12.20
CA ALA A 29 11.51 7.65 11.93
C ALA A 29 12.29 6.98 13.08
N THR A 30 11.79 7.11 14.32
CA THR A 30 12.41 6.49 15.50
C THR A 30 12.31 4.97 15.44
N ASP A 31 11.17 4.45 14.96
CA ASP A 31 10.88 3.03 14.95
C ASP A 31 11.09 2.39 13.56
N GLY A 32 11.25 3.20 12.51
CA GLY A 32 11.32 2.75 11.12
C GLY A 32 9.98 2.21 10.59
N VAL A 33 8.86 2.65 11.17
CA VAL A 33 7.52 2.12 10.87
C VAL A 33 6.74 3.09 9.99
N LEU A 34 6.37 2.62 8.80
CA LEU A 34 5.44 3.27 7.88
C LEU A 34 4.04 2.69 8.08
N THR A 35 3.06 3.52 8.39
CA THR A 35 1.65 3.13 8.49
C THR A 35 0.86 3.76 7.35
N VAL A 36 0.20 2.91 6.56
CA VAL A 36 -0.72 3.28 5.48
C VAL A 36 -2.12 2.85 5.90
N ARG A 37 -3.09 3.76 5.81
CA ARG A 37 -4.48 3.52 6.24
C ARG A 37 -5.45 4.01 5.18
N GLY A 38 -6.27 3.11 4.65
CA GLY A 38 -7.41 3.44 3.83
C GLY A 38 -8.65 3.80 4.66
N ASP A 39 -9.82 3.84 4.01
CA ASP A 39 -11.10 4.15 4.62
C ASP A 39 -12.16 3.03 4.49
N ASP A 40 -13.45 3.36 4.40
CA ASP A 40 -14.55 2.39 4.24
C ASP A 40 -15.04 2.30 2.77
N SER A 41 -14.27 2.88 1.85
CA SER A 41 -14.48 2.88 0.40
C SER A 41 -13.47 1.95 -0.28
N ASN A 42 -13.63 1.73 -1.60
CA ASN A 42 -12.66 0.93 -2.35
C ASN A 42 -11.35 1.72 -2.54
N ASP A 43 -10.30 1.30 -1.86
CA ASP A 43 -8.98 1.90 -1.98
C ASP A 43 -8.09 1.16 -2.98
N LEU A 44 -7.28 1.93 -3.72
CA LEU A 44 -6.19 1.42 -4.55
C LEU A 44 -4.84 1.90 -4.00
N ILE A 45 -4.21 1.05 -3.21
CA ILE A 45 -2.94 1.32 -2.53
C ILE A 45 -1.83 0.62 -3.30
N THR A 46 -0.85 1.37 -3.79
CA THR A 46 0.38 0.79 -4.35
C THR A 46 1.58 1.23 -3.53
N ILE A 47 2.46 0.29 -3.22
CA ILE A 47 3.71 0.53 -2.49
C ILE A 47 4.86 0.07 -3.38
N THR A 48 5.77 0.97 -3.73
CA THR A 48 7.01 0.60 -4.41
C THR A 48 8.16 0.63 -3.43
N ASP A 49 8.96 -0.41 -3.47
CA ASP A 49 10.00 -0.70 -2.51
C ASP A 49 11.30 -1.07 -3.26
N THR A 50 12.40 -0.38 -2.97
CA THR A 50 13.72 -0.63 -3.60
C THR A 50 14.57 -1.67 -2.85
N GLY A 51 14.12 -2.15 -1.70
CA GLY A 51 14.86 -3.09 -0.85
C GLY A 51 16.11 -2.48 -0.18
N LYS A 52 16.19 -1.13 -0.14
CA LYS A 52 17.31 -0.36 0.44
C LYS A 52 16.90 0.31 1.74
N ASP A 53 17.90 0.64 2.57
CA ASP A 53 17.73 1.37 3.83
C ASP A 53 18.16 2.83 3.68
N THR A 54 17.56 3.51 2.70
CA THR A 54 17.90 4.91 2.38
C THR A 54 16.64 5.73 2.19
N ALA A 55 16.78 7.05 2.27
CA ALA A 55 15.74 7.96 1.80
C ALA A 55 15.34 7.62 0.35
N GLY A 56 14.07 7.80 0.04
CA GLY A 56 13.43 7.45 -1.22
C GLY A 56 13.25 5.95 -1.47
N SER A 57 13.56 5.08 -0.51
CA SER A 57 13.48 3.63 -0.72
C SER A 57 12.05 3.09 -0.80
N ILE A 58 11.08 3.79 -0.21
CA ILE A 58 9.64 3.49 -0.27
C ILE A 58 8.87 4.68 -0.86
N THR A 59 7.93 4.38 -1.77
CA THR A 59 6.89 5.32 -2.22
C THR A 59 5.52 4.68 -2.07
N VAL A 60 4.53 5.43 -1.59
CA VAL A 60 3.13 4.98 -1.49
C VAL A 60 2.27 5.81 -2.43
N PHE A 61 1.35 5.15 -3.12
CA PHE A 61 0.41 5.75 -4.06
C PHE A 61 -1.02 5.48 -3.62
N ASP A 62 -1.88 6.49 -3.81
CA ASP A 62 -3.33 6.44 -3.67
C ASP A 62 -3.94 6.66 -5.07
N HIS A 63 -4.57 5.62 -5.61
CA HIS A 63 -5.13 5.63 -6.96
C HIS A 63 -4.14 6.12 -8.04
N GLY A 64 -2.88 5.70 -7.92
CA GLY A 64 -1.79 6.07 -8.82
C GLY A 64 -1.14 7.44 -8.57
N ASN A 65 -1.64 8.22 -7.60
CA ASN A 65 -1.03 9.48 -7.20
C ASN A 65 -0.07 9.25 -6.02
N PRO A 66 1.19 9.68 -6.08
CA PRO A 66 2.11 9.49 -4.96
C PRO A 66 1.67 10.36 -3.76
N VAL A 67 1.47 9.71 -2.61
CA VAL A 67 1.05 10.37 -1.36
C VAL A 67 2.15 10.39 -0.30
N PHE A 68 3.19 9.56 -0.46
CA PHE A 68 4.31 9.51 0.47
C PHE A 68 5.61 9.08 -0.21
N PHE A 69 6.72 9.67 0.24
CA PHE A 69 8.09 9.25 -0.07
C PHE A 69 8.85 9.13 1.26
N SER A 70 9.49 7.99 1.51
CA SER A 70 10.30 7.83 2.72
C SER A 70 11.47 8.82 2.69
N ASP A 71 11.69 9.58 3.76
CA ASP A 71 12.86 10.45 3.91
C ASP A 71 13.98 9.79 4.72
N GLN A 72 13.72 8.61 5.28
CA GLN A 72 14.60 7.81 6.13
C GLN A 72 14.36 6.29 5.89
N PRO A 73 15.30 5.42 6.35
CA PRO A 73 15.13 3.98 6.55
C PRO A 73 13.74 3.47 7.00
N VAL A 74 13.07 2.65 6.17
CA VAL A 74 11.83 1.95 6.57
C VAL A 74 12.12 0.47 6.82
N THR A 75 11.87 -0.01 8.02
CA THR A 75 12.07 -1.42 8.41
C THR A 75 10.76 -2.19 8.46
N ARG A 76 9.64 -1.50 8.67
CA ARG A 76 8.30 -2.09 8.75
C ARG A 76 7.27 -1.25 8.02
N ILE A 77 6.44 -1.91 7.24
CA ILE A 77 5.30 -1.32 6.54
C ILE A 77 4.04 -1.99 7.08
N GLU A 78 3.12 -1.19 7.59
CA GLU A 78 1.81 -1.63 8.04
C GLU A 78 0.74 -1.00 7.16
N VAL A 79 -0.11 -1.83 6.56
CA VAL A 79 -1.22 -1.40 5.72
C VAL A 79 -2.51 -1.84 6.38
N PHE A 80 -3.44 -0.91 6.57
CA PHE A 80 -4.79 -1.15 7.04
C PHE A 80 -5.76 -0.62 5.98
N ALA A 81 -6.29 -1.49 5.11
CA ALA A 81 -7.11 -1.04 3.99
C ALA A 81 -8.48 -0.53 4.48
N GLY A 82 -9.19 -1.31 5.29
CA GLY A 82 -10.35 -0.83 6.04
C GLY A 82 -11.61 -1.59 5.69
N GLY A 83 -12.59 -0.94 5.09
CA GLY A 83 -13.74 -1.62 4.51
C GLY A 83 -13.85 -1.23 3.04
N GLY A 84 -14.41 -2.10 2.20
CA GLY A 84 -14.48 -1.79 0.77
C GLY A 84 -14.34 -3.02 -0.09
N ALA A 85 -13.77 -2.82 -1.27
CA ALA A 85 -13.21 -3.88 -2.10
C ALA A 85 -11.84 -3.35 -2.53
N ASP A 86 -10.88 -3.52 -1.63
CA ASP A 86 -9.60 -2.84 -1.67
C ASP A 86 -8.60 -3.60 -2.52
N THR A 87 -7.67 -2.87 -3.13
CA THR A 87 -6.53 -3.44 -3.84
C THR A 87 -5.24 -2.89 -3.25
N VAL A 88 -4.40 -3.78 -2.73
CA VAL A 88 -3.08 -3.46 -2.18
C VAL A 88 -2.01 -4.18 -2.99
N ASP A 89 -1.19 -3.41 -3.70
CA ASP A 89 -0.05 -3.92 -4.47
C ASP A 89 1.27 -3.50 -3.81
N TYR A 90 2.12 -4.48 -3.51
CA TYR A 90 3.49 -4.24 -3.07
C TYR A 90 4.47 -4.66 -4.17
N TRP A 91 5.30 -3.72 -4.62
CA TRP A 91 6.29 -3.92 -5.66
C TRP A 91 7.70 -3.82 -5.12
N GLN A 92 8.42 -4.94 -5.10
CA GLN A 92 9.86 -4.90 -4.95
C GLN A 92 10.49 -4.59 -6.31
N SER A 93 11.20 -3.47 -6.40
CA SER A 93 11.74 -2.90 -7.65
C SER A 93 13.25 -3.10 -7.81
N SER A 94 13.94 -3.55 -6.76
CA SER A 94 15.32 -4.05 -6.82
C SER A 94 15.61 -5.07 -5.71
N ASP A 95 16.77 -5.73 -5.77
CA ASP A 95 17.20 -6.70 -4.76
C ASP A 95 17.11 -6.17 -3.32
N MET A 96 16.52 -6.97 -2.43
CA MET A 96 16.39 -6.70 -1.00
C MET A 96 17.74 -6.88 -0.33
N THR A 97 18.29 -5.80 0.20
CA THR A 97 19.60 -5.79 0.89
C THR A 97 19.48 -5.48 2.38
N THR A 98 18.26 -5.52 2.90
CA THR A 98 17.90 -5.13 4.25
C THR A 98 16.84 -6.08 4.80
N ASN A 99 16.56 -5.99 6.09
CA ASN A 99 15.42 -6.70 6.67
C ASN A 99 14.18 -5.82 6.58
N ARG A 100 13.07 -6.40 6.11
CA ARG A 100 11.80 -5.70 5.99
C ARG A 100 10.63 -6.57 6.40
N THR A 101 9.71 -5.99 7.15
CA THR A 101 8.41 -6.60 7.46
C THR A 101 7.30 -5.82 6.76
N LEU A 102 6.49 -6.50 5.98
CA LEU A 102 5.25 -6.01 5.41
C LEU A 102 4.08 -6.71 6.10
N ALA A 103 3.23 -5.95 6.76
CA ALA A 103 2.00 -6.44 7.39
C ALA A 103 0.80 -5.74 6.76
N VAL A 104 -0.11 -6.51 6.16
CA VAL A 104 -1.30 -6.02 5.47
C VAL A 104 -2.55 -6.59 6.14
N ASP A 105 -3.46 -5.72 6.55
CA ASP A 105 -4.79 -6.06 7.04
C ASP A 105 -5.81 -5.45 6.08
N LEU A 106 -6.45 -6.29 5.26
CA LEU A 106 -7.38 -5.86 4.22
C LEU A 106 -8.75 -5.45 4.80
N GLY A 107 -9.14 -6.02 5.94
CA GLY A 107 -10.36 -5.62 6.62
C GLY A 107 -11.65 -6.21 6.03
N ALA A 108 -12.71 -5.43 5.85
CA ALA A 108 -14.00 -5.98 5.44
C ALA A 108 -14.27 -5.73 3.96
N GLY A 109 -14.38 -6.78 3.14
CA GLY A 109 -14.46 -6.56 1.72
C GLY A 109 -14.25 -7.80 0.89
N ASN A 110 -14.31 -7.66 -0.44
CA ASN A 110 -13.72 -8.67 -1.32
C ASN A 110 -12.41 -8.07 -1.81
N ASP A 111 -11.34 -8.31 -1.07
CA ASP A 111 -10.13 -7.53 -1.19
C ASP A 111 -9.06 -8.29 -1.98
N THR A 112 -8.08 -7.57 -2.51
CA THR A 112 -6.95 -8.14 -3.23
C THR A 112 -5.64 -7.63 -2.65
N PHE A 113 -4.73 -8.55 -2.35
CA PHE A 113 -3.33 -8.24 -2.05
C PHE A 113 -2.42 -9.00 -3.01
N THR A 114 -1.49 -8.28 -3.63
CA THR A 114 -0.44 -8.88 -4.45
C THR A 114 0.94 -8.37 -4.03
N ALA A 115 1.87 -9.30 -3.77
CA ALA A 115 3.27 -9.00 -3.58
C ALA A 115 4.08 -9.40 -4.83
N HIS A 116 4.60 -8.41 -5.54
CA HIS A 116 5.39 -8.56 -6.76
C HIS A 116 6.88 -8.56 -6.43
N LEU A 117 7.49 -9.75 -6.42
CA LEU A 117 8.92 -9.98 -6.17
C LEU A 117 9.65 -10.53 -7.41
N ASP A 118 8.96 -10.79 -8.52
CA ASP A 118 9.50 -11.41 -9.73
C ASP A 118 10.86 -10.83 -10.15
N GLY A 119 11.85 -11.71 -10.29
CA GLY A 119 13.21 -11.38 -10.70
C GLY A 119 14.04 -10.58 -9.69
N GLN A 120 13.52 -10.28 -8.49
CA GLN A 120 14.25 -9.59 -7.43
C GLN A 120 14.78 -10.58 -6.40
N ASN A 121 16.04 -10.47 -6.04
CA ASN A 121 16.65 -11.37 -5.07
C ASN A 121 16.55 -10.83 -3.63
N ILE A 122 16.74 -11.71 -2.66
CA ILE A 122 17.02 -11.32 -1.27
C ILE A 122 18.50 -11.62 -1.01
N ALA A 123 19.28 -10.57 -0.79
CA ALA A 123 20.72 -10.64 -0.62
C ALA A 123 21.13 -11.37 0.66
N ASP A 124 22.42 -11.75 0.74
CA ASP A 124 23.00 -12.43 1.90
C ASP A 124 22.63 -11.74 3.23
N GLY A 125 22.19 -12.53 4.20
CA GLY A 125 21.80 -12.08 5.54
C GLY A 125 20.58 -11.15 5.61
N SER A 126 19.89 -10.89 4.49
CA SER A 126 18.70 -10.03 4.43
C SER A 126 17.40 -10.84 4.59
N GLY A 127 16.28 -10.15 4.78
CA GLY A 127 15.03 -10.80 5.11
C GLY A 127 13.81 -10.04 4.62
N LEU A 128 12.84 -10.74 4.05
CA LEU A 128 11.52 -10.18 3.80
C LEU A 128 10.47 -11.05 4.48
N GLU A 129 9.72 -10.45 5.38
CA GLU A 129 8.54 -11.06 5.99
C GLU A 129 7.29 -10.38 5.46
N ILE A 130 6.38 -11.17 4.89
CA ILE A 130 5.10 -10.71 4.37
C ILE A 130 3.99 -11.41 5.15
N GLN A 131 3.13 -10.61 5.76
CA GLN A 131 1.91 -11.05 6.40
C GLN A 131 0.74 -10.35 5.74
N ALA A 132 -0.26 -11.10 5.29
CA ALA A 132 -1.50 -10.54 4.74
C ALA A 132 -2.71 -11.23 5.36
N LEU A 133 -3.66 -10.43 5.85
CA LEU A 133 -4.92 -10.86 6.44
C LEU A 133 -6.07 -10.36 5.57
N GLY A 134 -6.83 -11.27 4.96
CA GLY A 134 -8.04 -10.92 4.19
C GLY A 134 -9.21 -10.50 5.07
N ARG A 135 -9.31 -11.10 6.27
CA ARG A 135 -10.42 -10.91 7.23
C ARG A 135 -11.75 -11.34 6.61
N LYS A 136 -12.74 -10.47 6.42
CA LYS A 136 -14.12 -10.88 6.10
C LYS A 136 -14.44 -10.57 4.65
N GLY A 137 -14.64 -11.62 3.86
CA GLY A 137 -15.37 -11.57 2.60
C GLY A 137 -14.88 -12.60 1.60
N LYS A 138 -14.38 -12.18 0.44
CA LYS A 138 -13.82 -13.11 -0.55
C LYS A 138 -12.53 -12.52 -1.08
N ASP A 139 -11.44 -12.91 -0.44
CA ASP A 139 -10.18 -12.21 -0.64
C ASP A 139 -9.26 -12.99 -1.58
N THR A 140 -8.42 -12.27 -2.32
CA THR A 140 -7.38 -12.85 -3.17
C THR A 140 -6.02 -12.40 -2.67
N LEU A 141 -5.16 -13.35 -2.28
CA LEU A 141 -3.82 -13.09 -1.78
C LEU A 141 -2.81 -13.78 -2.70
N THR A 142 -1.97 -13.00 -3.38
CA THR A 142 -1.04 -13.49 -4.40
C THR A 142 0.39 -13.10 -4.06
N LEU A 143 1.32 -14.02 -4.27
CA LEU A 143 2.76 -13.77 -4.28
C LEU A 143 3.30 -14.11 -5.66
N ASP A 144 3.89 -13.13 -6.33
CA ASP A 144 4.60 -13.34 -7.60
C ASP A 144 6.10 -13.33 -7.30
N ALA A 145 6.72 -14.51 -7.25
CA ALA A 145 8.13 -14.70 -6.84
C ALA A 145 8.96 -15.55 -7.81
N ASN A 146 8.66 -15.48 -9.10
CA ASN A 146 9.38 -16.19 -10.14
C ASN A 146 10.81 -15.66 -10.27
N GLY A 147 11.79 -16.57 -10.22
CA GLY A 147 13.20 -16.23 -10.38
C GLY A 147 13.83 -15.48 -9.20
N VAL A 148 13.17 -15.45 -8.04
CA VAL A 148 13.73 -14.93 -6.78
C VAL A 148 14.80 -15.88 -6.26
N ASN A 149 16.03 -15.40 -6.06
CA ASN A 149 17.08 -16.14 -5.37
C ASN A 149 17.24 -15.63 -3.93
N LEU A 150 17.54 -16.57 -3.01
CA LEU A 150 17.90 -16.26 -1.63
C LEU A 150 19.41 -16.40 -1.46
N GLY A 151 20.05 -15.33 -1.03
CA GLY A 151 21.45 -15.30 -0.63
C GLY A 151 21.73 -16.16 0.61
N ALA A 152 23.00 -16.30 0.95
CA ALA A 152 23.42 -17.05 2.13
C ALA A 152 22.85 -16.43 3.40
N GLY A 153 22.11 -17.23 4.18
CA GLY A 153 21.45 -16.77 5.41
C GLY A 153 20.25 -15.83 5.18
N ALA A 154 19.83 -15.62 3.94
CA ALA A 154 18.63 -14.84 3.62
C ALA A 154 17.35 -15.63 3.94
N HIS A 155 16.25 -14.92 4.16
CA HIS A 155 14.93 -15.55 4.36
C HIS A 155 13.80 -14.76 3.69
N LEU A 156 12.86 -15.51 3.12
CA LEU A 156 11.55 -15.02 2.69
C LEU A 156 10.50 -15.77 3.49
N THR A 157 9.73 -15.05 4.30
CA THR A 157 8.62 -15.61 5.08
C THR A 157 7.33 -15.03 4.54
N VAL A 158 6.38 -15.90 4.17
CA VAL A 158 5.06 -15.48 3.69
C VAL A 158 3.98 -16.17 4.50
N ASN A 159 3.06 -15.38 5.04
CA ASN A 159 1.95 -15.84 5.86
C ASN A 159 0.67 -15.13 5.42
N PHE A 160 -0.03 -15.77 4.49
CA PHE A 160 -1.33 -15.32 3.99
C PHE A 160 -2.45 -16.04 4.73
N ARG A 161 -3.43 -15.27 5.20
CA ARG A 161 -4.62 -15.77 5.89
C ARG A 161 -5.84 -15.09 5.31
N GLY A 162 -6.63 -15.82 4.51
CA GLY A 162 -7.89 -15.31 3.96
C GLY A 162 -8.85 -14.86 5.06
N GLY A 163 -9.24 -15.77 5.96
CA GLY A 163 -10.13 -15.45 7.08
C GLY A 163 -11.53 -16.03 6.86
N PRO A 164 -12.57 -15.45 7.47
CA PRO A 164 -13.95 -15.81 7.15
C PRO A 164 -14.33 -15.44 5.71
N GLY A 165 -14.40 -16.43 4.82
CA GLY A 165 -14.69 -16.11 3.43
C GLY A 165 -14.60 -17.28 2.46
N LYS A 166 -14.74 -16.96 1.16
CA LYS A 166 -14.29 -17.84 0.08
C LYS A 166 -13.06 -17.20 -0.55
N ASP A 167 -11.91 -17.52 0.03
CA ASP A 167 -10.65 -16.85 -0.30
C ASP A 167 -9.85 -17.67 -1.31
N ALA A 168 -9.03 -16.98 -2.10
CA ALA A 168 -8.06 -17.54 -3.02
C ALA A 168 -6.66 -17.14 -2.58
N ILE A 169 -5.74 -18.11 -2.58
CA ILE A 169 -4.33 -17.89 -2.28
C ILE A 169 -3.50 -18.49 -3.40
N ALA A 170 -2.60 -17.70 -3.98
CA ALA A 170 -1.72 -18.09 -5.08
C ALA A 170 -0.26 -17.72 -4.81
N PHE A 171 0.66 -18.51 -5.37
CA PHE A 171 2.12 -18.37 -5.30
C PHE A 171 2.74 -18.76 -6.65
#